data_AF-A0A7Y2LWH1-F1
#
_entry.id   AF-A0A7Y2LWH1-F1
#
_cell.length_a   1.000
_cell.length_b   1.000
_cell.length_c   1.000
_cell.angle_alpha   90.00
_cell.angle_beta   90.00
_cell.angle_gamma   90.00
#
_symmetry.space_group_name_H-M   'P 1'
#
loop_
_entity.id
_entity.type
_entity.pdbx_description
1 polymer ?
#
loop_
_entity_poly.entity_id
_entity_poly.type
_entity_poly.pdbx_seq_one_letter_code
_entity_poly.pdbx_strand_id
1 'polypeptide(L)'
;MNILIVGNGFDLSHYLPTKYDHFMDVMSAIEDKNTGGLPENLSERKIEEWLEELDKIFQKRNEMEPSPYHMNFDELFFKTRDPNFIGKTKEHYLTDSILLSTQDVIKIQYRLSHNCWYQYFKNHVVEIKTWIDF
;
A
#
# COMPACT_ATOMS: atom_id res chain seq x y z
N MET A 1 -18.35 18.43 30.29
CA MET A 1 -18.23 17.61 29.07
C MET A 1 -16.74 17.46 28.81
N ASN A 2 -16.20 16.25 28.93
CA ASN A 2 -14.77 16.01 28.68
C ASN A 2 -14.65 15.40 27.28
N ILE A 3 -14.01 16.09 26.35
CA ILE A 3 -13.76 15.58 25.00
C ILE A 3 -12.33 15.05 24.98
N LEU A 4 -12.17 13.75 24.69
CA LEU A 4 -10.87 13.11 24.47
C LEU A 4 -10.53 13.23 22.98
N ILE A 5 -9.53 14.02 22.65
CA ILE A 5 -8.96 14.06 21.30
C ILE A 5 -7.83 13.03 21.27
N VAL A 6 -8.15 11.82 20.82
CA VAL A 6 -7.14 10.84 20.41
C VAL A 6 -6.88 11.09 18.93
N GLY A 7 -5.64 11.43 18.56
CA GLY A 7 -5.19 11.28 17.17
C GLY A 7 -5.17 9.81 16.76
N ASN A 8 -4.29 9.42 15.84
CA ASN A 8 -4.05 8.00 15.52
C ASN A 8 -3.68 7.15 16.77
N GLY A 9 -3.31 7.76 17.90
CA GLY A 9 -2.94 7.09 19.14
C GLY A 9 -3.95 6.06 19.66
N PHE A 10 -5.26 6.24 19.44
CA PHE A 10 -6.25 5.20 19.77
C PHE A 10 -5.99 3.93 18.94
N ASP A 11 -5.96 4.06 17.62
CA ASP A 11 -5.67 2.96 16.69
C ASP A 11 -4.33 2.29 17.02
N LEU A 12 -3.30 3.09 17.29
CA LEU A 12 -1.96 2.59 17.63
C LEU A 12 -1.93 1.82 18.95
N SER A 13 -2.66 2.29 19.97
CA SER A 13 -2.77 1.57 21.24
C SER A 13 -3.50 0.22 21.12
N HIS A 14 -4.30 0.04 20.06
CA HIS A 14 -4.96 -1.21 19.72
C HIS A 14 -4.22 -1.99 18.64
N TYR A 15 -3.01 -1.57 18.24
CA TYR A 15 -2.20 -2.23 17.21
C TYR A 15 -2.81 -2.22 15.81
N LEU A 16 -3.62 -1.22 15.48
CA LEU A 16 -4.01 -0.95 14.10
C LEU A 16 -2.87 -0.23 13.37
N PRO A 17 -2.41 -0.70 12.20
CA PRO A 17 -1.25 -0.13 11.53
C PRO A 17 -1.61 1.15 10.76
N THR A 18 -1.91 2.24 11.50
CA THR A 18 -2.40 3.51 10.95
C THR A 18 -1.39 4.66 11.00
N LYS A 19 -0.13 4.40 11.40
CA LYS A 19 0.97 5.37 11.26
C LYS A 19 1.25 5.64 9.78
N TYR A 20 1.70 6.85 9.49
CA TYR A 20 2.27 7.17 8.18
C TYR A 20 3.41 6.21 7.80
N ASP A 21 4.23 5.83 8.77
CA ASP A 21 5.31 4.87 8.56
C ASP A 21 4.82 3.52 8.05
N HIS A 22 3.74 2.99 8.63
CA HIS A 22 3.13 1.74 8.19
C HIS A 22 2.60 1.87 6.75
N PHE A 23 1.98 3.00 6.42
CA PHE A 23 1.53 3.29 5.06
C PHE A 23 2.70 3.29 4.07
N MET A 24 3.79 4.00 4.38
CA MET A 24 4.95 4.09 3.50
C MET A 24 5.65 2.75 3.31
N ASP A 25 5.75 1.94 4.37
CA ASP A 25 6.32 0.60 4.30
C ASP A 25 5.49 -0.30 3.36
N VAL A 26 4.15 -0.25 3.46
CA VAL A 26 3.24 -1.00 2.57
C VAL A 26 3.33 -0.50 1.13
N MET A 27 3.33 0.81 0.90
CA MET A 27 3.48 1.36 -0.45
C MET A 27 4.81 0.95 -1.09
N SER A 28 5.89 0.92 -0.31
CA SER A 28 7.20 0.44 -0.77
C SER A 28 7.21 -1.06 -1.06
N ALA A 29 6.48 -1.87 -0.29
CA ALA A 29 6.34 -3.30 -0.57
C ALA A 29 5.58 -3.53 -1.90
N ILE A 30 4.54 -2.74 -2.16
CA ILE A 30 3.77 -2.79 -3.41
C ILE A 30 4.63 -2.29 -4.59
N GLU A 31 5.36 -1.18 -4.44
CA GLU A 31 6.24 -0.64 -5.50
C GLU A 31 7.29 -1.68 -5.94
N ASP A 32 7.87 -2.44 -5.02
CA ASP A 32 8.93 -3.43 -5.30
C ASP A 32 8.42 -4.77 -5.83
N LYS A 33 7.10 -5.06 -5.76
CA LYS A 33 6.54 -6.32 -6.24
C LYS A 33 6.82 -6.45 -7.75
N ASN A 34 7.53 -7.50 -8.15
CA ASN A 34 7.81 -7.72 -9.57
C ASN A 34 6.55 -8.18 -10.33
N THR A 35 5.90 -7.24 -11.01
CA THR A 35 4.68 -7.44 -11.81
C THR A 35 4.94 -7.51 -13.32
N GLY A 36 6.22 -7.58 -13.74
CA GLY A 36 6.61 -7.50 -15.15
C GLY A 36 6.84 -6.06 -15.65
N GLY A 37 6.83 -5.08 -14.74
CA GLY A 37 7.12 -3.69 -15.04
C GLY A 37 5.91 -2.88 -15.52
N LEU A 38 6.04 -1.57 -15.40
CA LEU A 38 5.08 -0.60 -15.90
C LEU A 38 5.28 -0.40 -17.42
N PRO A 39 4.22 -0.30 -18.26
CA PRO A 39 4.37 -0.09 -19.70
C PRO A 39 5.27 1.12 -20.06
N GLU A 40 6.13 1.00 -21.06
CA GLU A 40 7.14 2.03 -21.36
C GLU A 40 6.54 3.39 -21.81
N ASN A 41 5.33 3.41 -22.39
CA ASN A 41 4.69 4.61 -22.94
C ASN A 41 3.81 5.37 -21.93
N LEU A 42 4.01 5.14 -20.63
CA LEU A 42 3.12 5.65 -19.59
C LEU A 42 3.16 7.16 -19.39
N SER A 43 4.32 7.80 -19.62
CA SER A 43 4.47 9.25 -19.50
C SER A 43 3.66 10.03 -20.54
N GLU A 44 3.20 9.36 -21.61
CA GLU A 44 2.45 9.98 -22.71
C GLU A 44 0.93 9.94 -22.50
N ARG A 45 0.45 9.19 -21.49
CA ARG A 45 -0.99 8.95 -21.29
C ARG A 45 -1.47 9.46 -19.93
N LYS A 46 -2.71 9.98 -19.89
CA LYS A 46 -3.34 10.38 -18.62
C LYS A 46 -3.54 9.16 -17.72
N ILE A 47 -3.39 9.37 -16.41
CA ILE A 47 -3.48 8.29 -15.43
C ILE A 47 -4.84 7.60 -15.50
N GLU A 48 -5.91 8.39 -15.63
CA GLU A 48 -7.29 7.92 -15.64
C GLU A 48 -7.55 6.99 -16.81
N GLU A 49 -7.10 7.36 -18.01
CA GLU A 49 -7.29 6.56 -19.23
C GLU A 49 -6.59 5.20 -19.12
N TRP A 50 -5.40 5.15 -18.52
CA TRP A 50 -4.69 3.90 -18.33
C TRP A 50 -5.37 2.99 -17.31
N LEU A 51 -5.88 3.56 -16.21
CA LEU A 51 -6.64 2.82 -15.20
C LEU A 51 -7.93 2.22 -15.78
N GLU A 52 -8.63 2.95 -16.63
CA GLU A 52 -9.82 2.44 -17.34
C GLU A 52 -9.49 1.28 -18.28
N GLU A 53 -8.38 1.37 -19.01
CA GLU A 53 -7.94 0.29 -19.90
C GLU A 53 -7.51 -0.96 -19.11
N LEU A 54 -6.82 -0.78 -17.98
CA LEU A 54 -6.55 -1.90 -17.07
C LEU A 54 -7.84 -2.56 -16.61
N ASP A 55 -8.85 -1.79 -16.24
CA ASP A 55 -10.13 -2.33 -15.79
C ASP A 55 -10.79 -3.18 -16.85
N LYS A 56 -10.76 -2.73 -18.11
CA LYS A 56 -11.25 -3.52 -19.25
C LYS A 56 -10.44 -4.80 -19.45
N ILE A 57 -9.11 -4.75 -19.32
CA ILE A 57 -8.23 -5.93 -19.45
C ILE A 57 -8.56 -6.96 -18.37
N PHE A 58 -8.70 -6.54 -17.11
CA PHE A 58 -9.01 -7.44 -16.00
C PHE A 58 -10.44 -7.98 -16.05
N GLN A 59 -11.43 -7.16 -16.43
CA GLN A 59 -12.79 -7.64 -16.68
C GLN A 59 -12.83 -8.74 -17.74
N LYS A 60 -12.03 -8.62 -18.81
CA LYS A 60 -11.91 -9.65 -19.86
C LYS A 60 -11.16 -10.91 -19.40
N ARG A 61 -10.29 -10.80 -18.38
CA ARG A 61 -9.49 -11.90 -17.83
C ARG A 61 -10.14 -12.63 -16.66
N ASN A 62 -11.27 -12.16 -16.12
CA ASN A 62 -12.02 -12.79 -15.03
C ASN A 62 -12.49 -14.25 -15.32
N GLU A 63 -12.21 -14.80 -16.50
CA GLU A 63 -12.46 -16.19 -16.87
C GLU A 63 -11.25 -17.14 -16.69
N MET A 64 -10.06 -16.67 -16.27
CA MET A 64 -8.86 -17.52 -16.23
C MET A 64 -7.92 -17.22 -15.04
N GLU A 65 -7.77 -18.23 -14.17
CA GLU A 65 -6.79 -18.46 -13.07
C GLU A 65 -6.42 -17.28 -12.13
N PRO A 66 -6.18 -17.53 -10.82
CA PRO A 66 -5.75 -16.50 -9.90
C PRO A 66 -4.40 -15.93 -10.35
N SER A 67 -4.43 -14.67 -10.77
CA SER A 67 -3.27 -13.93 -11.25
C SER A 67 -2.14 -13.90 -10.19
N PRO A 68 -0.86 -14.08 -10.59
CA PRO A 68 0.25 -14.41 -9.68
C PRO A 68 0.73 -13.25 -8.81
N TYR A 69 0.20 -12.04 -8.99
CA TYR A 69 0.74 -10.82 -8.36
C TYR A 69 -0.13 -10.29 -7.23
N HIS A 70 -1.06 -11.09 -6.69
CA HIS A 70 -1.75 -10.71 -5.46
C HIS A 70 -0.77 -10.53 -4.31
N MET A 71 -1.17 -9.77 -3.30
CA MET A 71 -0.39 -9.57 -2.07
C MET A 71 -1.27 -9.81 -0.85
N ASN A 72 -0.88 -10.76 0.00
CA ASN A 72 -1.53 -10.98 1.29
C ASN A 72 -1.00 -10.00 2.36
N PHE A 73 -1.58 -10.04 3.57
CA PHE A 73 -1.15 -9.17 4.67
C PHE A 73 0.36 -9.23 4.97
N ASP A 74 0.95 -10.43 5.02
CA ASP A 74 2.36 -10.60 5.34
C ASP A 74 3.27 -10.03 4.24
N GLU A 75 2.86 -10.17 2.98
CA GLU A 75 3.56 -9.53 1.85
C GLU A 75 3.42 -8.01 1.86
N LEU A 76 2.28 -7.46 2.28
CA LEU A 76 2.08 -6.01 2.37
C LEU A 76 2.96 -5.40 3.46
N PHE A 77 3.08 -6.07 4.60
CA PHE A 77 3.84 -5.58 5.76
C PHE A 77 5.26 -6.14 5.87
N PHE A 78 5.79 -6.83 4.84
CA PHE A 78 7.10 -7.48 4.91
C PHE A 78 8.26 -6.51 5.19
N LYS A 79 8.12 -5.25 4.73
CA LYS A 79 9.09 -4.17 4.93
C LYS A 79 8.89 -3.37 6.21
N THR A 80 7.94 -3.78 7.06
CA THR A 80 7.62 -3.02 8.26
C THR A 80 8.85 -2.82 9.15
N ARG A 81 9.01 -1.58 9.64
CA ARG A 81 10.06 -1.25 10.61
C ARG A 81 9.77 -1.73 12.03
N ASP A 82 8.53 -2.14 12.33
CA ASP A 82 8.10 -2.62 13.64
C ASP A 82 7.39 -3.99 13.54
N PRO A 83 8.14 -5.10 13.39
CA PRO A 83 7.54 -6.43 13.24
C PRO A 83 6.77 -6.89 14.48
N ASN A 84 7.13 -6.39 15.67
CA ASN A 84 6.40 -6.71 16.89
C ASN A 84 5.01 -6.08 16.90
N PHE A 85 4.89 -4.85 16.41
CA PHE A 85 3.60 -4.18 16.25
C PHE A 85 2.70 -4.96 15.27
N ILE A 86 3.24 -5.33 14.10
CA ILE A 86 2.50 -6.10 13.09
C ILE A 86 2.13 -7.50 13.60
N GLY A 87 3.00 -8.14 14.40
CA GLY A 87 2.67 -9.39 15.08
C GLY A 87 1.41 -9.25 15.96
N LYS A 88 1.33 -8.19 16.75
CA LYS A 88 0.14 -7.89 17.56
C LYS A 88 -1.09 -7.52 16.73
N THR A 89 -0.91 -6.86 15.59
CA THR A 89 -2.01 -6.65 14.64
C THR A 89 -2.62 -7.99 14.21
N LYS A 90 -1.80 -8.99 13.88
CA LYS A 90 -2.27 -10.34 13.50
C LYS A 90 -2.94 -11.08 14.66
N GLU A 91 -2.48 -10.87 15.90
CA GLU A 91 -3.10 -11.47 17.09
C GLU A 91 -4.50 -10.90 17.40
N HIS A 92 -4.71 -9.61 17.12
CA HIS A 92 -5.94 -8.91 17.50
C HIS A 92 -6.97 -8.79 16.39
N TYR A 93 -6.57 -8.91 15.12
CA TYR A 93 -7.42 -8.67 13.96
C TYR A 93 -7.39 -9.81 12.95
N LEU A 94 -8.47 -9.94 12.18
CA LEU A 94 -8.57 -10.90 11.08
C LEU A 94 -7.75 -10.42 9.88
N THR A 95 -6.48 -10.83 9.82
CA THR A 95 -5.56 -10.45 8.74
C THR A 95 -5.57 -11.44 7.56
N ASP A 96 -6.00 -12.67 7.77
CA ASP A 96 -5.95 -13.73 6.75
C ASP A 96 -6.90 -13.50 5.57
N SER A 97 -7.92 -12.66 5.76
CA SER A 97 -8.84 -12.25 4.70
C SER A 97 -8.32 -11.06 3.87
N ILE A 98 -7.21 -10.45 4.27
CA ILE A 98 -6.63 -9.32 3.56
C ILE A 98 -5.83 -9.85 2.38
N LEU A 99 -6.40 -9.65 1.19
CA LEU A 99 -5.82 -10.01 -0.08
C LEU A 99 -5.98 -8.86 -1.06
N LEU A 100 -4.87 -8.22 -1.43
CA LEU A 100 -4.85 -7.20 -2.46
C LEU A 100 -4.80 -7.86 -3.84
N SER A 101 -5.76 -7.56 -4.70
CA SER A 101 -5.85 -8.16 -6.02
C SER A 101 -4.68 -7.75 -6.92
N THR A 102 -4.34 -8.55 -7.93
CA THR A 102 -3.33 -8.15 -8.93
C THR A 102 -3.67 -6.80 -9.58
N GLN A 103 -4.95 -6.60 -9.90
CA GLN A 103 -5.42 -5.37 -10.53
C GLN A 103 -5.08 -4.17 -9.64
N ASP A 104 -5.36 -4.27 -8.35
CA ASP A 104 -5.09 -3.20 -7.39
C ASP A 104 -3.59 -2.99 -7.18
N VAL A 105 -2.80 -4.06 -7.09
CA VAL A 105 -1.32 -3.97 -7.01
C VAL A 105 -0.77 -3.16 -8.17
N ILE A 106 -1.12 -3.51 -9.41
CA ILE A 106 -0.62 -2.82 -10.61
C ILE A 106 -1.11 -1.37 -10.66
N LYS A 107 -2.38 -1.11 -10.32
CA LYS A 107 -2.92 0.26 -10.25
C LYS A 107 -2.17 1.12 -9.24
N ILE A 108 -1.89 0.57 -8.05
CA ILE A 108 -1.16 1.26 -7.01
C ILE A 108 0.26 1.54 -7.47
N GLN A 109 1.00 0.55 -8.01
CA GLN A 109 2.35 0.75 -8.55
C GLN A 109 2.40 1.91 -9.55
N TYR A 110 1.42 1.97 -10.45
CA TYR A 110 1.33 3.07 -11.40
C TYR A 110 1.06 4.42 -10.74
N ARG A 111 0.11 4.49 -9.82
CA ARG A 111 -0.15 5.72 -9.04
C ARG A 111 1.10 6.16 -8.28
N LEU A 112 1.82 5.24 -7.65
CA LEU A 112 3.05 5.53 -6.91
C LEU A 112 4.10 6.13 -7.82
N SER A 113 4.31 5.59 -9.03
CA SER A 113 5.30 6.11 -9.99
C SER A 113 5.03 7.56 -10.45
N HIS A 114 3.77 8.00 -10.45
CA HIS A 114 3.38 9.36 -10.87
C HIS A 114 3.02 10.29 -9.69
N ASN A 115 2.98 9.78 -8.47
CA ASN A 115 2.60 10.56 -7.30
C ASN A 115 3.82 11.31 -6.77
N CYS A 116 3.87 12.62 -7.02
CA CYS A 116 4.98 13.48 -6.60
C CYS A 116 5.21 13.49 -5.08
N TRP A 117 4.16 13.37 -4.28
CA TRP A 117 4.26 13.28 -2.82
C TRP A 117 4.97 12.00 -2.42
N TYR A 118 4.49 10.84 -2.85
CA TYR A 118 5.12 9.56 -2.54
C TYR A 118 6.57 9.51 -3.04
N GLN A 119 6.85 9.94 -4.28
CA GLN A 119 8.21 9.95 -4.82
C GLN A 119 9.15 10.88 -4.03
N TYR A 120 8.63 11.99 -3.49
CA TYR A 120 9.37 12.83 -2.56
C TYR A 120 9.58 12.10 -1.22
N PHE A 121 8.50 11.72 -0.54
CA PHE A 121 8.57 11.20 0.83
C PHE A 121 9.21 9.83 0.96
N LYS A 122 9.19 8.96 -0.07
CA LYS A 122 9.81 7.63 0.02
C LYS A 122 11.33 7.70 0.29
N ASN A 123 11.98 8.77 -0.17
CA ASN A 123 13.38 9.03 0.10
C ASN A 123 13.57 9.79 1.43
N HIS A 124 12.65 10.69 1.77
CA HIS A 124 12.77 11.57 2.94
C HIS A 124 12.26 10.98 4.25
N VAL A 125 11.38 9.97 4.23
CA VAL A 125 10.88 9.29 5.45
C VAL A 125 12.00 8.62 6.24
N VAL A 126 13.08 8.22 5.56
CA VAL A 126 14.28 7.67 6.20
C VAL A 126 15.08 8.76 6.94
N GLU A 127 14.98 10.01 6.49
CA GLU A 127 15.80 11.14 6.94
C GLU A 127 15.11 11.99 8.01
N ILE A 128 13.77 12.09 7.94
CA ILE A 128 12.99 12.98 8.79
C ILE A 128 12.69 12.28 10.12
N LYS A 129 13.51 12.56 11.14
CA LYS A 129 13.15 12.33 12.56
C LYS A 129 12.25 13.45 13.07
N THR A 130 11.00 13.53 12.60
CA THR A 130 10.02 14.48 13.16
C THR A 130 9.34 13.93 14.39
N TRP A 131 8.93 14.85 15.27
CA TRP A 131 8.20 14.55 16.51
C TRP A 131 6.70 14.27 16.29
N ILE A 132 6.23 14.45 15.06
CA ILE A 132 4.84 14.28 14.67
C ILE A 132 4.83 13.22 13.57
N ASP A 133 4.28 12.05 13.91
CA ASP A 133 3.72 11.10 12.95
C ASP A 133 2.46 11.77 12.38
N PHE A 134 2.45 12.09 11.09
CA PHE A 134 1.23 12.56 10.41
C PHE A 134 0.24 11.41 10.21
#